data_AF-H2ZAZ4-F1
#
_entry.id   AF-H2ZAZ4-F1
#
_cell.length_a   1.000
_cell.length_b   1.000
_cell.length_c   1.000
_cell.angle_alpha   90.00
_cell.angle_beta   90.00
_cell.angle_gamma   90.00
#
_symmetry.space_group_name_H-M   'P 1'
#
loop_
_entity.id
_entity.type
_entity.pdbx_description
1 polymer ?
#
loop_
_entity_poly.entity_id
_entity_poly.type
_entity_poly.pdbx_seq_one_letter_code
_entity_poly.pdbx_strand_id
1 'polypeptide(L)'
;YNYTDVLHKSILFYEAQRSGRLPPNNRIPWRGDSAMNDRGGPGEDLTGGYYDAGDHVKFGFPMAFSITMLAWGVIEYWDVYRTSGELEAAIDSLKWGTDYLLKAHVAPNVLYGQVSFNTATADHRYWGRPEDMSSNNRPAYKIDRFKPGSDLAAETAAAMAATSLAIRRKENATRYVRRLITHAKDLFNFASTYKKLYHISIPNAKKYYKSTSFKDELTWAALWLYRATGENKYLKNAEGKYMNWALFQLPHKLRFSWDDKKAGIQMLMVSNTLKRGAQRTIKNYCSAVRSRNANYTSKGLLYLHEWSPLRYAANTAFICLMAADAGIDPTINAAWGRRQIHYMLGDTGRSYVVGFGSRYPLRPHHRASSCPPRPQTCNWSHKESDNPNHFILNGALVGGPDYNDTFQDSRSNFKQNEVALDYNAGFQGAVAALQYQAV
;
A
#
# COMPACT_ATOMS: atom_id res chain seq x y z
N TYR A 1 7.70 9.75 -20.34
CA TYR A 1 6.87 8.54 -20.21
C TYR A 1 5.39 8.91 -20.22
N ASN A 2 4.51 8.04 -20.70
CA ASN A 2 3.06 8.24 -20.63
C ASN A 2 2.54 7.87 -19.23
N TYR A 3 2.38 8.85 -18.34
CA TYR A 3 1.95 8.58 -16.96
C TYR A 3 0.49 8.14 -16.85
N THR A 4 -0.37 8.54 -17.79
CA THR A 4 -1.76 8.06 -17.85
C THR A 4 -1.81 6.55 -18.03
N ASP A 5 -0.99 6.00 -18.94
CA ASP A 5 -0.89 4.55 -19.14
C ASP A 5 -0.30 3.84 -17.89
N VAL A 6 0.71 4.43 -17.25
CA VAL A 6 1.27 3.90 -16.00
C VAL A 6 0.22 3.85 -14.88
N LEU A 7 -0.58 4.92 -14.73
CA LEU A 7 -1.67 4.96 -13.74
C LEU A 7 -2.72 3.90 -14.01
N HIS A 8 -3.21 3.82 -15.25
CA HIS A 8 -4.16 2.81 -15.69
C HIS A 8 -3.68 1.41 -15.34
N LYS A 9 -2.44 1.07 -15.73
CA LYS A 9 -1.84 -0.23 -15.41
C LYS A 9 -1.68 -0.45 -13.91
N SER A 10 -1.23 0.54 -13.14
CA SER A 10 -1.11 0.39 -11.69
C SER A 10 -2.45 0.13 -11.01
N ILE A 11 -3.56 0.61 -11.55
CA ILE A 11 -4.91 0.30 -11.04
C ILE A 11 -5.30 -1.14 -11.42
N LEU A 12 -5.00 -1.57 -12.65
CA LEU A 12 -5.19 -2.98 -13.06
C LEU A 12 -4.43 -3.96 -12.17
N PHE A 13 -3.25 -3.59 -11.65
CA PHE A 13 -2.55 -4.39 -10.66
C PHE A 13 -3.41 -4.63 -9.41
N TYR A 14 -4.02 -3.60 -8.84
CA TYR A 14 -4.91 -3.77 -7.68
C TYR A 14 -6.12 -4.64 -8.03
N GLU A 15 -6.72 -4.47 -9.21
CA GLU A 15 -7.80 -5.37 -9.67
C GLU A 15 -7.35 -6.83 -9.73
N ALA A 16 -6.11 -7.07 -10.18
CA ALA A 16 -5.52 -8.39 -10.23
C ALA A 16 -5.21 -8.98 -8.84
N GLN A 17 -5.19 -8.17 -7.78
CA GLN A 17 -5.02 -8.60 -6.38
C GLN A 17 -6.36 -8.85 -5.66
N ARG A 18 -7.52 -8.58 -6.27
CA ARG A 18 -8.83 -8.71 -5.61
C ARG A 18 -9.11 -10.13 -5.15
N SER A 19 -9.50 -10.33 -3.89
CA SER A 19 -10.02 -11.58 -3.33
C SER A 19 -11.54 -11.49 -3.19
N GLY A 20 -12.25 -12.62 -3.14
CA GLY A 20 -13.71 -12.64 -2.98
C GLY A 20 -14.44 -12.71 -4.33
N ARG A 21 -15.70 -12.29 -4.33
CA ARG A 21 -16.56 -12.27 -5.52
C ARG A 21 -16.21 -11.06 -6.38
N LEU A 22 -15.69 -11.29 -7.58
CA LEU A 22 -15.33 -10.24 -8.52
C LEU A 22 -16.59 -9.59 -9.11
N PRO A 23 -16.53 -8.29 -9.44
CA PRO A 23 -17.68 -7.61 -9.99
C PRO A 23 -17.89 -8.00 -11.46
N PRO A 24 -19.12 -7.90 -12.01
CA PRO A 24 -19.40 -8.24 -13.40
C PRO A 24 -18.58 -7.46 -14.44
N ASN A 25 -18.09 -6.27 -14.07
CA ASN A 25 -17.24 -5.42 -14.90
C ASN A 25 -15.73 -5.58 -14.62
N ASN A 26 -15.32 -6.71 -14.03
CA ASN A 26 -13.91 -7.04 -13.79
C ASN A 26 -13.08 -6.92 -15.10
N ARG A 27 -11.99 -6.13 -15.07
CA ARG A 27 -11.12 -5.92 -16.25
C ARG A 27 -9.95 -6.91 -16.33
N ILE A 28 -9.85 -7.84 -15.37
CA ILE A 28 -8.79 -8.85 -15.32
C ILE A 28 -9.38 -10.22 -15.71
N PRO A 29 -9.44 -10.57 -17.02
CA PRO A 29 -10.24 -11.70 -17.52
C PRO A 29 -9.75 -13.07 -17.05
N TRP A 30 -8.51 -13.15 -16.54
CA TRP A 30 -7.89 -14.37 -16.04
C TRP A 30 -8.07 -14.56 -14.52
N ARG A 31 -8.70 -13.61 -13.83
CA ARG A 31 -9.10 -13.71 -12.41
C ARG A 31 -10.59 -14.06 -12.31
N GLY A 32 -10.93 -14.88 -11.32
CA GLY A 32 -12.30 -15.25 -10.99
C GLY A 32 -12.59 -15.16 -9.48
N ASP A 33 -13.80 -15.56 -9.10
CA ASP A 33 -14.25 -15.59 -7.71
C ASP A 33 -13.38 -16.54 -6.88
N SER A 34 -12.83 -16.04 -5.77
CA SER A 34 -11.89 -16.80 -4.94
C SER A 34 -12.07 -16.54 -3.45
N ALA A 35 -11.62 -17.49 -2.61
CA ALA A 35 -11.70 -17.37 -1.15
C ALA A 35 -13.11 -17.01 -0.62
N MET A 36 -14.15 -17.54 -1.28
CA MET A 36 -15.57 -17.26 -0.98
C MET A 36 -16.06 -17.77 0.38
N ASN A 37 -15.19 -18.44 1.12
CA ASN A 37 -15.47 -18.99 2.45
C ASN A 37 -14.70 -18.29 3.58
N ASP A 38 -13.92 -17.25 3.27
CA ASP A 38 -13.22 -16.44 4.28
C ASP A 38 -14.24 -15.90 5.30
N ARG A 39 -14.07 -16.30 6.57
CA ARG A 39 -15.00 -15.97 7.65
C ARG A 39 -14.32 -15.86 9.01
N GLY A 40 -14.91 -15.07 9.89
CA GLY A 40 -14.54 -15.00 11.31
C GLY A 40 -14.89 -16.28 12.05
N GLY A 41 -14.42 -16.40 13.30
CA GLY A 41 -14.64 -17.59 14.13
C GLY A 41 -16.13 -17.80 14.45
N PRO A 42 -16.86 -16.74 14.84
CA PRO A 42 -18.32 -16.73 14.94
C PRO A 42 -19.09 -16.78 13.61
N GLY A 43 -18.42 -16.79 12.46
CA GLY A 43 -19.06 -16.86 11.13
C GLY A 43 -19.28 -15.52 10.43
N GLU A 44 -18.66 -14.43 10.91
CA GLU A 44 -18.72 -13.12 10.25
C GLU A 44 -18.13 -13.21 8.83
N ASP A 45 -18.80 -12.61 7.84
CA ASP A 45 -18.32 -12.60 6.46
C ASP A 45 -17.02 -11.78 6.36
N LEU A 46 -15.94 -12.43 5.92
CA LEU A 46 -14.66 -11.80 5.64
C LEU A 46 -14.26 -11.93 4.17
N THR A 47 -15.17 -12.26 3.26
CA THR A 47 -14.90 -12.26 1.81
C THR A 47 -14.63 -10.84 1.29
N GLY A 48 -13.84 -10.74 0.21
CA GLY A 48 -13.38 -9.46 -0.34
C GLY A 48 -11.93 -9.14 0.03
N GLY A 49 -11.57 -7.87 -0.16
CA GLY A 49 -10.24 -7.35 0.16
C GLY A 49 -9.19 -7.78 -0.86
N TYR A 50 -7.93 -7.53 -0.54
CA TYR A 50 -6.82 -7.80 -1.45
C TYR A 50 -5.92 -8.92 -0.96
N TYR A 51 -5.45 -9.76 -1.86
CA TYR A 51 -4.26 -10.55 -1.63
C TYR A 51 -3.03 -9.63 -1.56
N ASP A 52 -2.16 -9.90 -0.61
CA ASP A 52 -1.07 -8.99 -0.24
C ASP A 52 0.00 -8.84 -1.33
N ALA A 53 0.47 -9.97 -1.86
CA ALA A 53 1.60 -10.01 -2.76
C ALA A 53 1.38 -11.02 -3.88
N GLY A 54 2.40 -11.85 -4.15
CA GLY A 54 2.26 -13.02 -5.00
C GLY A 54 1.47 -14.17 -4.38
N ASP A 55 1.05 -14.05 -3.12
CA ASP A 55 0.36 -15.04 -2.30
C ASP A 55 -1.14 -14.83 -2.23
N HIS A 56 -1.82 -15.58 -1.37
CA HIS A 56 -3.27 -15.44 -1.15
C HIS A 56 -3.58 -15.09 0.30
N VAL A 57 -2.61 -14.59 1.05
CA VAL A 57 -2.85 -14.07 2.40
C VAL A 57 -3.43 -12.67 2.31
N LYS A 58 -4.42 -12.39 3.15
CA LYS A 58 -4.93 -11.04 3.39
C LYS A 58 -4.27 -10.47 4.62
N PHE A 59 -3.10 -9.85 4.47
CA PHE A 59 -2.43 -9.15 5.55
C PHE A 59 -3.04 -7.76 5.73
N GLY A 60 -3.75 -7.55 6.85
CA GLY A 60 -4.50 -6.32 7.09
C GLY A 60 -3.62 -5.08 7.24
N PHE A 61 -2.42 -5.21 7.79
CA PHE A 61 -1.54 -4.08 8.06
C PHE A 61 -0.98 -3.41 6.79
N PRO A 62 -0.28 -4.13 5.89
CA PRO A 62 0.15 -3.56 4.60
C PRO A 62 -1.02 -3.22 3.67
N MET A 63 -2.15 -3.96 3.74
CA MET A 63 -3.35 -3.61 3.00
C MET A 63 -3.89 -2.24 3.43
N ALA A 64 -4.08 -2.02 4.73
CA ALA A 64 -4.56 -0.75 5.25
C ALA A 64 -3.62 0.41 4.85
N PHE A 65 -2.31 0.23 4.99
CA PHE A 65 -1.34 1.22 4.53
C PHE A 65 -1.49 1.54 3.04
N SER A 66 -1.63 0.51 2.20
CA SER A 66 -1.80 0.68 0.76
C SER A 66 -3.05 1.48 0.44
N ILE A 67 -4.17 1.20 1.11
CA ILE A 67 -5.42 1.97 0.95
C ILE A 67 -5.24 3.41 1.41
N THR A 68 -4.59 3.67 2.54
CA THR A 68 -4.31 5.03 3.00
C THR A 68 -3.49 5.82 1.97
N MET A 69 -2.44 5.19 1.42
CA MET A 69 -1.56 5.81 0.43
C MET A 69 -2.24 6.08 -0.92
N LEU A 70 -3.04 5.12 -1.42
CA LEU A 70 -3.85 5.31 -2.62
C LEU A 70 -4.86 6.44 -2.41
N ALA A 71 -5.54 6.45 -1.26
CA ALA A 71 -6.49 7.51 -0.93
C ALA A 71 -5.80 8.87 -0.87
N TRP A 72 -4.58 8.93 -0.31
CA TRP A 72 -3.79 10.15 -0.28
C TRP A 72 -3.48 10.66 -1.70
N GLY A 73 -3.03 9.80 -2.61
CA GLY A 73 -2.82 10.15 -4.01
C GLY A 73 -4.08 10.70 -4.68
N VAL A 74 -5.23 10.05 -4.48
CA VAL A 74 -6.53 10.51 -5.02
C VAL A 74 -6.96 11.85 -4.42
N ILE A 75 -6.69 12.10 -3.14
CA ILE A 75 -7.03 13.36 -2.47
C ILE A 75 -6.24 14.53 -3.07
N GLU A 76 -4.91 14.38 -3.19
CA GLU A 76 -4.06 15.48 -3.65
C GLU A 76 -4.17 15.68 -5.18
N TYR A 77 -4.34 14.60 -5.94
CA TYR A 77 -4.31 14.64 -7.41
C TYR A 77 -5.64 14.21 -8.05
N TRP A 78 -6.76 14.53 -7.41
CA TRP A 78 -8.12 14.22 -7.88
C TRP A 78 -8.32 14.53 -9.37
N ASP A 79 -7.87 15.71 -9.81
CA ASP A 79 -8.06 16.15 -11.19
C ASP A 79 -7.22 15.34 -12.19
N VAL A 80 -6.04 14.87 -11.80
CA VAL A 80 -5.23 13.96 -12.63
C VAL A 80 -5.98 12.66 -12.87
N TYR A 81 -6.52 12.05 -11.81
CA TYR A 81 -7.33 10.83 -11.95
C TYR A 81 -8.59 11.08 -12.79
N ARG A 82 -9.21 12.26 -12.66
CA ARG A 82 -10.38 12.64 -13.47
C ARG A 82 -10.04 12.80 -14.95
N THR A 83 -9.00 13.55 -15.28
CA THR A 83 -8.63 13.88 -16.67
C THR A 83 -7.94 12.72 -17.38
N SER A 84 -7.37 11.77 -16.65
CA SER A 84 -6.87 10.49 -17.19
C SER A 84 -7.96 9.45 -17.43
N GLY A 85 -9.21 9.71 -16.98
CA GLY A 85 -10.31 8.75 -17.08
C GLY A 85 -10.27 7.63 -16.03
N GLU A 86 -9.36 7.70 -15.05
CA GLU A 86 -9.11 6.63 -14.06
C GLU A 86 -9.77 6.87 -12.70
N LEU A 87 -10.46 8.00 -12.49
CA LEU A 87 -11.04 8.35 -11.19
C LEU A 87 -12.00 7.30 -10.64
N GLU A 88 -12.92 6.78 -11.46
CA GLU A 88 -13.87 5.77 -10.99
C GLU A 88 -13.16 4.47 -10.59
N ALA A 89 -12.17 4.04 -11.36
CA ALA A 89 -11.40 2.83 -11.07
C ALA A 89 -10.48 2.99 -9.84
N ALA A 90 -9.92 4.18 -9.63
CA ALA A 90 -9.17 4.52 -8.43
C ALA A 90 -10.09 4.50 -7.19
N ILE A 91 -11.27 5.10 -7.26
CA ILE A 91 -12.27 5.06 -6.17
C ILE A 91 -12.75 3.63 -5.91
N ASP A 92 -12.99 2.84 -6.97
CA ASP A 92 -13.37 1.43 -6.83
C ASP A 92 -12.27 0.62 -6.14
N SER A 93 -11.00 0.92 -6.42
CA SER A 93 -9.86 0.31 -5.75
C SER A 93 -9.83 0.64 -4.25
N LEU A 94 -10.14 1.88 -3.85
CA LEU A 94 -10.27 2.26 -2.44
C LEU A 94 -11.43 1.51 -1.77
N LYS A 95 -12.60 1.52 -2.41
CA LYS A 95 -13.82 0.90 -1.89
C LYS A 95 -13.66 -0.60 -1.70
N TRP A 96 -13.00 -1.29 -2.63
CA TRP A 96 -12.72 -2.73 -2.49
C TRP A 96 -11.95 -3.06 -1.20
N GLY A 97 -10.96 -2.23 -0.86
CA GLY A 97 -10.20 -2.35 0.38
C GLY A 97 -11.05 -2.00 1.59
N THR A 98 -11.70 -0.84 1.58
CA THR A 98 -12.47 -0.38 2.75
C THR A 98 -13.75 -1.20 3.01
N ASP A 99 -14.37 -1.78 1.99
CA ASP A 99 -15.49 -2.71 2.17
C ASP A 99 -15.06 -3.96 2.96
N TYR A 100 -13.87 -4.49 2.68
CA TYR A 100 -13.28 -5.56 3.48
C TYR A 100 -12.91 -5.09 4.89
N LEU A 101 -12.30 -3.92 5.06
CA LEU A 101 -11.94 -3.40 6.38
C LEU A 101 -13.19 -3.13 7.24
N LEU A 102 -14.31 -2.72 6.63
CA LEU A 102 -15.62 -2.58 7.30
C LEU A 102 -16.17 -3.93 7.77
N LYS A 103 -16.00 -4.99 6.98
CA LYS A 103 -16.34 -6.36 7.38
C LYS A 103 -15.44 -6.88 8.50
N ALA A 104 -14.15 -6.54 8.44
CA ALA A 104 -13.16 -6.97 9.41
C ALA A 104 -13.32 -6.30 10.79
N HIS A 105 -13.84 -5.06 10.85
CA HIS A 105 -14.19 -4.36 12.08
C HIS A 105 -15.60 -4.75 12.56
N VAL A 106 -15.68 -5.89 13.25
CA VAL A 106 -16.95 -6.54 13.63
C VAL A 106 -17.57 -5.98 14.91
N ALA A 107 -16.79 -5.28 15.74
CA ALA A 107 -17.23 -4.60 16.95
C ALA A 107 -16.21 -3.52 17.35
N PRO A 108 -16.56 -2.51 18.17
CA PRO A 108 -15.71 -1.33 18.43
C PRO A 108 -14.27 -1.60 18.87
N ASN A 109 -14.00 -2.76 19.50
CA ASN A 109 -12.67 -3.19 19.93
C ASN A 109 -12.30 -4.57 19.37
N VAL A 110 -12.77 -4.92 18.17
CA VAL A 110 -12.48 -6.20 17.51
C VAL A 110 -12.23 -5.97 16.02
N LEU A 111 -11.01 -6.27 15.57
CA LEU A 111 -10.59 -6.13 14.17
C LEU A 111 -9.90 -7.40 13.69
N TYR A 112 -10.42 -8.02 12.63
CA TYR A 112 -9.72 -9.09 11.91
C TYR A 112 -8.55 -8.52 11.10
N GLY A 113 -7.34 -9.02 11.38
CA GLY A 113 -6.09 -8.51 10.81
C GLY A 113 -5.43 -9.45 9.81
N GLN A 114 -5.86 -10.70 9.73
CA GLN A 114 -5.30 -11.66 8.79
C GLN A 114 -6.30 -12.76 8.43
N VAL A 115 -6.36 -13.12 7.15
CA VAL A 115 -6.94 -14.39 6.67
C VAL A 115 -5.91 -15.09 5.80
N SER A 116 -5.56 -16.33 6.13
CA SER A 116 -4.55 -17.13 5.41
C SER A 116 -4.93 -18.60 5.50
N PHE A 117 -4.26 -19.51 4.76
CA PHE A 117 -4.28 -20.92 5.20
C PHE A 117 -3.77 -21.03 6.65
N ASN A 118 -4.04 -22.13 7.39
CA ASN A 118 -3.71 -22.35 8.82
C ASN A 118 -2.51 -21.58 9.41
N THR A 119 -1.45 -21.38 8.62
CA THR A 119 -0.51 -20.27 8.82
C THR A 119 -0.23 -19.56 7.48
N ALA A 120 0.29 -18.34 7.49
CA ALA A 120 0.81 -17.73 6.26
C ALA A 120 1.91 -18.59 5.59
N THR A 121 2.68 -19.36 6.38
CA THR A 121 3.61 -20.36 5.82
C THR A 121 2.88 -21.48 5.08
N ALA A 122 1.70 -21.90 5.53
CA ALA A 122 0.89 -22.90 4.82
C ALA A 122 0.32 -22.33 3.51
N ASP A 123 -0.09 -21.05 3.50
CA ASP A 123 -0.46 -20.34 2.26
C ASP A 123 0.71 -20.35 1.28
N HIS A 124 1.92 -20.11 1.79
CA HIS A 124 3.11 -20.04 0.96
C HIS A 124 3.57 -21.40 0.39
N ARG A 125 3.14 -22.52 0.98
CA ARG A 125 3.36 -23.88 0.46
C ARG A 125 2.42 -24.24 -0.70
N TYR A 126 1.38 -23.45 -0.92
CA TYR A 126 0.53 -23.56 -2.10
C TYR A 126 1.10 -22.72 -3.23
N TRP A 127 1.10 -23.28 -4.45
CA TRP A 127 1.30 -22.53 -5.68
C TRP A 127 0.22 -22.95 -6.66
N GLY A 128 -0.61 -22.01 -7.09
CA GLY A 128 -1.79 -22.29 -7.91
C GLY A 128 -2.72 -21.08 -7.99
N ARG A 129 -3.87 -21.25 -8.62
CA ARG A 129 -4.85 -20.17 -8.77
C ARG A 129 -5.59 -19.92 -7.45
N PRO A 130 -5.92 -18.68 -7.08
CA PRO A 130 -6.70 -18.42 -5.87
C PRO A 130 -8.09 -19.07 -5.90
N GLU A 131 -8.66 -19.26 -7.09
CA GLU A 131 -9.96 -19.91 -7.31
C GLU A 131 -9.90 -21.44 -7.10
N ASP A 132 -8.70 -22.03 -7.11
CA ASP A 132 -8.47 -23.48 -6.90
C ASP A 132 -8.04 -23.79 -5.45
N MET A 133 -8.04 -22.81 -4.54
CA MET A 133 -7.73 -23.01 -3.13
C MET A 133 -8.78 -23.88 -2.44
N SER A 134 -8.36 -24.81 -1.56
CA SER A 134 -9.31 -25.59 -0.77
C SER A 134 -10.10 -24.69 0.19
N SER A 135 -11.42 -24.85 0.22
CA SER A 135 -12.35 -23.97 0.92
C SER A 135 -12.26 -24.01 2.44
N ASN A 136 -11.74 -25.09 3.02
CA ASN A 136 -11.91 -25.41 4.44
C ASN A 136 -10.69 -25.07 5.31
N ASN A 137 -9.71 -24.32 4.81
CA ASN A 137 -8.41 -24.22 5.48
C ASN A 137 -7.93 -22.79 5.72
N ARG A 138 -8.80 -21.78 5.64
CA ARG A 138 -8.43 -20.35 5.71
C ARG A 138 -8.89 -19.63 7.00
N PRO A 139 -8.31 -19.91 8.19
CA PRO A 139 -8.71 -19.24 9.42
C PRO A 139 -8.43 -17.74 9.41
N ALA A 140 -9.25 -17.00 10.17
CA ALA A 140 -9.12 -15.57 10.37
C ALA A 140 -8.58 -15.25 11.78
N TYR A 141 -7.63 -14.33 11.85
CA TYR A 141 -6.97 -13.87 13.08
C TYR A 141 -7.35 -12.42 13.36
N LYS A 142 -7.60 -12.11 14.63
CA LYS A 142 -8.06 -10.80 15.06
C LYS A 142 -7.23 -10.24 16.20
N ILE A 143 -7.31 -8.93 16.34
CA ILE A 143 -6.94 -8.21 17.55
C ILE A 143 -8.22 -7.80 18.29
N ASP A 144 -8.12 -7.79 19.62
CA ASP A 144 -9.19 -7.35 20.51
C ASP A 144 -8.63 -6.72 21.80
N ARG A 145 -9.49 -6.38 22.76
CA ARG A 145 -9.05 -5.78 24.04
C ARG A 145 -8.06 -6.63 24.85
N PHE A 146 -8.07 -7.96 24.67
CA PHE A 146 -7.18 -8.90 25.37
C PHE A 146 -5.92 -9.22 24.56
N LYS A 147 -6.03 -9.18 23.23
CA LYS A 147 -4.95 -9.33 22.26
C LYS A 147 -4.86 -8.08 21.35
N PRO A 148 -4.41 -6.93 21.88
CA PRO A 148 -4.45 -5.66 21.13
C PRO A 148 -3.44 -5.55 19.99
N GLY A 149 -3.65 -4.57 19.12
CA GLY A 149 -2.75 -4.22 18.02
C GLY A 149 -2.98 -2.79 17.55
N SER A 150 -2.35 -1.83 18.23
CA SER A 150 -2.53 -0.40 18.00
C SER A 150 -2.10 0.04 16.61
N ASP A 151 -1.01 -0.52 16.12
CA ASP A 151 -0.48 -0.29 14.78
C ASP A 151 -1.50 -0.67 13.70
N LEU A 152 -1.97 -1.93 13.70
CA LEU A 152 -2.98 -2.41 12.75
C LEU A 152 -4.29 -1.62 12.84
N ALA A 153 -4.81 -1.40 14.06
CA ALA A 153 -6.06 -0.69 14.24
C ALA A 153 -5.96 0.80 13.84
N ALA A 154 -4.84 1.45 14.14
CA ALA A 154 -4.63 2.85 13.77
C ALA A 154 -4.41 3.02 12.24
N GLU A 155 -3.64 2.17 11.58
CA GLU A 155 -3.51 2.23 10.11
C GLU A 155 -4.86 1.93 9.43
N THR A 156 -5.66 1.01 9.97
CA THR A 156 -7.02 0.76 9.46
C THR A 156 -7.93 1.99 9.65
N ALA A 157 -7.82 2.68 10.78
CA ALA A 157 -8.51 3.95 11.01
C ALA A 157 -8.06 5.04 10.02
N ALA A 158 -6.75 5.13 9.75
CA ALA A 158 -6.18 6.04 8.76
C ALA A 158 -6.73 5.75 7.35
N ALA A 159 -6.76 4.48 6.93
CA ALA A 159 -7.28 4.06 5.64
C ALA A 159 -8.75 4.45 5.45
N MET A 160 -9.59 4.22 6.47
CA MET A 160 -11.01 4.59 6.44
C MET A 160 -11.20 6.11 6.44
N ALA A 161 -10.45 6.85 7.26
CA ALA A 161 -10.52 8.31 7.31
C ALA A 161 -10.04 8.95 5.98
N ALA A 162 -8.91 8.51 5.44
CA ALA A 162 -8.40 8.96 4.14
C ALA A 162 -9.38 8.62 3.00
N THR A 163 -9.88 7.39 2.94
CA THR A 163 -10.84 6.99 1.90
C THR A 163 -12.14 7.82 2.00
N SER A 164 -12.61 8.11 3.21
CA SER A 164 -13.79 8.96 3.41
C SER A 164 -13.60 10.37 2.81
N LEU A 165 -12.38 10.92 2.87
CA LEU A 165 -12.03 12.19 2.25
C LEU A 165 -11.96 12.09 0.73
N ALA A 166 -11.28 11.06 0.22
CA ALA A 166 -11.10 10.84 -1.22
C ALA A 166 -12.46 10.81 -1.91
N ILE A 167 -13.42 10.04 -1.39
CA ILE A 167 -14.70 9.83 -2.06
C ILE A 167 -15.76 10.89 -1.76
N ARG A 168 -15.52 11.82 -0.82
CA ARG A 168 -16.57 12.77 -0.35
C ARG A 168 -17.13 13.67 -1.44
N ARG A 169 -16.37 13.86 -2.53
CA ARG A 169 -16.75 14.65 -3.70
C ARG A 169 -17.74 13.93 -4.61
N LYS A 170 -18.04 12.65 -4.36
CA LYS A 170 -19.03 11.87 -5.14
C LYS A 170 -20.44 12.10 -4.60
N GLU A 171 -21.38 12.35 -5.51
CA GLU A 171 -22.76 12.75 -5.20
C GLU A 171 -23.49 11.82 -4.22
N ASN A 172 -23.24 10.50 -4.29
CA ASN A 172 -23.91 9.49 -3.46
C ASN A 172 -23.06 8.94 -2.29
N ALA A 173 -21.92 9.57 -1.97
CA ALA A 173 -20.98 9.02 -1.00
C ALA A 173 -21.36 9.23 0.47
N THR A 174 -22.29 10.14 0.79
CA THR A 174 -22.55 10.62 2.17
C THR A 174 -22.76 9.49 3.19
N ARG A 175 -23.57 8.47 2.87
CA ARG A 175 -23.82 7.34 3.80
C ARG A 175 -22.57 6.52 4.05
N TYR A 176 -21.83 6.20 2.99
CA TYR A 176 -20.61 5.40 3.07
C TYR A 176 -19.48 6.17 3.77
N VAL A 177 -19.32 7.46 3.49
CA VAL A 177 -18.39 8.38 4.18
C VAL A 177 -18.66 8.40 5.68
N ARG A 178 -19.92 8.58 6.11
CA ARG A 178 -20.28 8.55 7.54
C ARG A 178 -19.94 7.21 8.18
N ARG A 179 -20.22 6.09 7.49
CA ARG A 179 -19.88 4.75 7.97
C ARG A 179 -18.37 4.58 8.16
N LEU A 180 -17.55 5.00 7.19
CA LEU A 180 -16.10 4.95 7.30
C LEU A 180 -15.58 5.80 8.47
N ILE A 181 -16.09 7.03 8.63
CA ILE A 181 -15.71 7.89 9.76
C ILE A 181 -16.06 7.24 11.11
N THR A 182 -17.25 6.65 11.24
CA THR A 182 -17.64 5.96 12.48
C THR A 182 -16.66 4.84 12.82
N HIS A 183 -16.40 3.93 11.88
CA HIS A 183 -15.45 2.83 12.11
C HIS A 183 -14.02 3.35 12.36
N ALA A 184 -13.57 4.40 11.67
CA ALA A 184 -12.27 5.01 11.89
C ALA A 184 -12.12 5.56 13.32
N LYS A 185 -13.16 6.20 13.85
CA LYS A 185 -13.16 6.74 15.22
C LYS A 185 -13.11 5.63 16.27
N ASP A 186 -13.90 4.57 16.08
CA ASP A 186 -13.91 3.40 16.96
C ASP A 186 -12.53 2.72 16.99
N LEU A 187 -11.97 2.43 15.81
CA LEU A 187 -10.66 1.80 15.68
C LEU A 187 -9.53 2.65 16.24
N PHE A 188 -9.57 3.97 16.05
CA PHE A 188 -8.59 4.87 16.67
C PHE A 188 -8.70 4.89 18.19
N ASN A 189 -9.92 4.86 18.73
CA ASN A 189 -10.15 4.76 20.18
C ASN A 189 -9.64 3.42 20.73
N PHE A 190 -9.95 2.32 20.05
CA PHE A 190 -9.44 0.98 20.36
C PHE A 190 -7.90 0.96 20.38
N ALA A 191 -7.27 1.44 19.30
CA ALA A 191 -5.83 1.50 19.15
C ALA A 191 -5.15 2.36 20.24
N SER A 192 -5.77 3.49 20.59
CA SER A 192 -5.24 4.42 21.60
C SER A 192 -5.39 3.89 23.02
N THR A 193 -6.43 3.10 23.29
CA THR A 193 -6.74 2.56 24.62
C THR A 193 -5.89 1.33 24.93
N TYR A 194 -5.86 0.35 24.04
CA TYR A 194 -5.20 -0.94 24.28
C TYR A 194 -3.89 -1.02 23.48
N LYS A 195 -2.77 -0.63 24.12
CA LYS A 195 -1.49 -0.43 23.43
C LYS A 195 -0.65 -1.69 23.31
N LYS A 196 -0.45 -2.18 22.08
CA LYS A 196 0.46 -3.30 21.76
C LYS A 196 0.74 -3.36 20.25
N LEU A 197 1.84 -4.00 19.86
CA LEU A 197 2.11 -4.29 18.45
C LEU A 197 1.26 -5.50 18.00
N TYR A 198 0.55 -5.38 16.88
CA TYR A 198 -0.44 -6.40 16.48
C TYR A 198 0.18 -7.77 16.23
N HIS A 199 1.43 -7.82 15.75
CA HIS A 199 2.11 -9.07 15.43
C HIS A 199 2.41 -9.91 16.68
N ILE A 200 2.28 -9.35 17.89
CA ILE A 200 2.34 -10.11 19.15
C ILE A 200 1.00 -10.83 19.39
N SER A 201 -0.10 -10.21 18.97
CA SER A 201 -1.48 -10.71 19.10
C SER A 201 -1.88 -11.64 17.94
N ILE A 202 -1.31 -11.41 16.75
CA ILE A 202 -1.38 -12.25 15.55
C ILE A 202 0.06 -12.71 15.20
N PRO A 203 0.59 -13.74 15.90
CA PRO A 203 1.98 -14.20 15.69
C PRO A 203 2.28 -14.67 14.27
N ASN A 204 1.27 -15.14 13.54
CA ASN A 204 1.42 -15.57 12.14
C ASN A 204 1.95 -14.46 11.23
N ALA A 205 1.65 -13.19 11.54
CA ALA A 205 2.13 -12.07 10.75
C ALA A 205 3.59 -11.67 11.06
N LYS A 206 4.14 -12.10 12.19
CA LYS A 206 5.47 -11.69 12.69
C LYS A 206 6.63 -12.02 11.74
N LYS A 207 6.51 -13.06 10.91
CA LYS A 207 7.56 -13.42 9.94
C LYS A 207 7.50 -12.61 8.64
N TYR A 208 6.40 -11.90 8.42
CA TYR A 208 6.08 -11.24 7.14
C TYR A 208 5.99 -9.72 7.32
N TYR A 209 5.06 -9.28 8.16
CA TYR A 209 4.76 -7.87 8.42
C TYR A 209 4.92 -7.53 9.90
N LYS A 210 6.12 -7.77 10.44
CA LYS A 210 6.43 -7.40 11.82
C LYS A 210 6.45 -5.89 11.98
N SER A 211 5.51 -5.38 12.76
CA SER A 211 5.51 -3.98 13.15
C SER A 211 6.66 -3.65 14.10
N THR A 212 7.33 -2.52 13.89
CA THR A 212 8.39 -2.00 14.77
C THR A 212 7.90 -0.98 15.79
N SER A 213 6.80 -0.27 15.49
CA SER A 213 6.26 0.79 16.34
C SER A 213 4.77 1.00 16.05
N PHE A 214 4.00 1.35 17.09
CA PHE A 214 2.64 1.86 16.95
C PHE A 214 2.53 3.37 17.18
N LYS A 215 3.63 4.04 17.55
CA LYS A 215 3.63 5.46 17.97
C LYS A 215 3.37 6.37 16.77
N ASP A 216 4.07 6.13 15.69
CA ASP A 216 3.86 6.78 14.41
C ASP A 216 2.45 6.49 13.89
N GLU A 217 1.97 5.25 13.95
CA GLU A 217 0.59 4.88 13.54
C GLU A 217 -0.50 5.67 14.28
N LEU A 218 -0.39 5.77 15.61
CA LEU A 218 -1.33 6.52 16.44
C LEU A 218 -1.30 8.03 16.16
N THR A 219 -0.23 8.55 15.56
CA THR A 219 -0.12 9.96 15.17
C THR A 219 -0.63 10.16 13.75
N TRP A 220 -0.27 9.25 12.84
CA TRP A 220 -0.75 9.15 11.47
C TRP A 220 -2.28 9.08 11.39
N ALA A 221 -2.89 8.17 12.13
CA ALA A 221 -4.34 8.02 12.20
C ALA A 221 -5.05 9.26 12.78
N ALA A 222 -4.45 9.91 13.78
CA ALA A 222 -4.99 11.14 14.35
C ALA A 222 -4.99 12.29 13.32
N LEU A 223 -3.95 12.42 12.51
CA LEU A 223 -3.91 13.43 11.45
C LEU A 223 -4.92 13.16 10.35
N TRP A 224 -5.10 11.91 9.94
CA TRP A 224 -6.14 11.55 8.98
C TRP A 224 -7.55 11.80 9.52
N LEU A 225 -7.81 11.44 10.77
CA LEU A 225 -9.10 11.75 11.42
C LEU A 225 -9.35 13.24 11.53
N TYR A 226 -8.33 14.04 11.88
CA TYR A 226 -8.44 15.49 11.87
C TYR A 226 -8.80 16.01 10.49
N ARG A 227 -8.03 15.63 9.46
CA ARG A 227 -8.28 16.06 8.08
C ARG A 227 -9.68 15.68 7.61
N ALA A 228 -10.17 14.50 8.03
CA ALA A 228 -11.46 13.97 7.59
C ALA A 228 -12.67 14.57 8.33
N THR A 229 -12.50 14.97 9.59
CA THR A 229 -13.62 15.40 10.46
C THR A 229 -13.60 16.89 10.81
N GLY A 230 -12.45 17.54 10.74
CA GLY A 230 -12.23 18.89 11.28
C GLY A 230 -12.22 18.95 12.82
N GLU A 231 -12.30 17.82 13.53
CA GLU A 231 -12.35 17.81 14.99
C GLU A 231 -10.97 18.06 15.61
N ASN A 232 -10.77 19.26 16.17
CA ASN A 232 -9.50 19.72 16.76
C ASN A 232 -8.89 18.79 17.83
N LYS A 233 -9.69 17.94 18.47
CA LYS A 233 -9.17 16.96 19.45
C LYS A 233 -8.17 16.00 18.82
N TYR A 234 -8.33 15.65 17.54
CA TYR A 234 -7.40 14.76 16.82
C TYR A 234 -6.11 15.50 16.45
N LEU A 235 -6.18 16.76 16.05
CA LEU A 235 -4.99 17.58 15.79
C LEU A 235 -4.15 17.76 17.06
N LYS A 236 -4.77 18.20 18.17
CA LYS A 236 -4.08 18.36 19.46
C LYS A 236 -3.43 17.05 19.91
N ASN A 237 -4.13 15.93 19.71
CA ASN A 237 -3.60 14.60 20.02
C ASN A 237 -2.38 14.25 19.16
N ALA A 238 -2.42 14.53 17.86
CA ALA A 238 -1.31 14.31 16.94
C ALA A 238 -0.10 15.20 17.28
N GLU A 239 -0.30 16.49 17.53
CA GLU A 239 0.77 17.44 17.90
C GLU A 239 1.48 17.02 19.18
N GLY A 240 0.72 16.66 20.22
CA GLY A 240 1.28 16.17 21.48
C GLY A 240 2.14 14.92 21.28
N LYS A 241 1.64 13.94 20.50
CA LYS A 241 2.38 12.71 20.17
C LYS A 241 3.61 12.98 19.31
N TYR A 242 3.49 13.87 18.32
CA TYR A 242 4.56 14.24 17.41
C TYR A 242 5.78 14.77 18.17
N MET A 243 5.55 15.62 19.17
CA MET A 243 6.58 16.13 20.06
C MET A 243 7.08 15.07 21.04
N ASN A 244 6.18 14.43 21.80
CA ASN A 244 6.53 13.51 22.88
C ASN A 244 7.21 12.22 22.41
N TRP A 245 6.96 11.80 21.16
CA TRP A 245 7.56 10.60 20.56
C TRP A 245 8.66 10.92 19.55
N ALA A 246 9.10 12.18 19.50
CA ALA A 246 10.18 12.65 18.63
C ALA A 246 9.97 12.30 17.14
N LEU A 247 8.73 12.38 16.65
CA LEU A 247 8.38 12.07 15.26
C LEU A 247 8.81 13.19 14.28
N PHE A 248 9.31 14.31 14.81
CA PHE A 248 9.98 15.36 14.05
C PHE A 248 11.40 14.98 13.59
N GLN A 249 12.01 13.95 14.19
CA GLN A 249 13.32 13.46 13.78
C GLN A 249 13.25 12.72 12.44
N LEU A 250 14.40 12.57 11.79
CA LEU A 250 14.48 11.78 10.56
C LEU A 250 13.99 10.33 10.82
N PRO A 251 13.28 9.73 9.84
CA PRO A 251 12.93 8.32 9.91
C PRO A 251 14.17 7.44 10.02
N HIS A 252 14.02 6.28 10.67
CA HIS A 252 15.14 5.35 10.80
C HIS A 252 15.54 4.83 9.41
N LYS A 253 16.83 4.94 9.07
CA LYS A 253 17.36 4.63 7.73
C LYS A 253 16.62 5.36 6.59
N LEU A 254 16.00 6.51 6.90
CA LEU A 254 15.25 7.37 5.98
C LEU A 254 14.02 6.72 5.33
N ARG A 255 13.52 5.61 5.89
CA ARG A 255 12.44 4.83 5.28
C ARG A 255 11.07 5.47 5.50
N PHE A 256 10.20 5.26 4.52
CA PHE A 256 8.77 5.49 4.61
C PHE A 256 8.06 4.30 3.93
N SER A 257 7.26 3.56 4.69
CA SER A 257 6.64 2.31 4.24
C SER A 257 5.49 1.92 5.15
N TRP A 258 4.90 0.73 4.92
CA TRP A 258 3.86 0.14 5.76
C TRP A 258 4.21 0.02 7.25
N ASP A 259 5.47 0.18 7.66
CA ASP A 259 5.95 0.03 9.04
C ASP A 259 6.52 1.32 9.66
N ASP A 260 6.81 2.36 8.86
CA ASP A 260 7.31 3.64 9.36
C ASP A 260 6.56 4.78 8.68
N LYS A 261 5.76 5.52 9.45
CA LYS A 261 4.93 6.63 8.98
C LYS A 261 5.56 8.00 9.15
N LYS A 262 6.77 8.13 9.68
CA LYS A 262 7.33 9.44 10.08
C LYS A 262 7.36 10.47 8.96
N ALA A 263 7.85 10.12 7.77
CA ALA A 263 7.89 11.05 6.64
C ALA A 263 6.47 11.46 6.20
N GLY A 264 5.53 10.50 6.19
CA GLY A 264 4.12 10.77 5.91
C GLY A 264 3.48 11.71 6.94
N ILE A 265 3.73 11.48 8.23
CA ILE A 265 3.29 12.35 9.32
C ILE A 265 3.84 13.76 9.13
N GLN A 266 5.14 13.90 8.89
CA GLN A 266 5.78 15.20 8.67
C GLN A 266 5.14 15.96 7.50
N MET A 267 4.86 15.27 6.39
CA MET A 267 4.18 15.86 5.25
C MET A 267 2.71 16.23 5.57
N LEU A 268 1.96 15.36 6.26
CA LEU A 268 0.59 15.67 6.70
C LEU A 268 0.54 16.87 7.65
N MET A 269 1.54 17.05 8.53
CA MET A 269 1.62 18.24 9.39
C MET A 269 1.79 19.53 8.58
N VAL A 270 2.46 19.49 7.42
CA VAL A 270 2.53 20.63 6.49
C VAL A 270 1.15 20.92 5.90
N SER A 271 0.46 19.89 5.41
CA SER A 271 -0.87 20.03 4.78
C SER A 271 -1.98 20.43 5.77
N ASN A 272 -1.82 20.16 7.08
CA ASN A 272 -2.86 20.33 8.10
C ASN A 272 -2.62 21.46 9.11
N THR A 273 -1.64 22.37 8.92
CA THR A 273 -1.37 23.61 9.71
C THR A 273 -0.21 23.66 10.73
N LEU A 274 1.03 23.30 10.35
CA LEU A 274 2.24 23.78 11.06
C LEU A 274 3.24 24.48 10.13
N LYS A 275 3.14 25.81 10.02
CA LYS A 275 3.78 26.60 8.95
C LYS A 275 5.29 26.85 9.09
N ARG A 276 5.99 26.37 10.11
CA ARG A 276 7.47 26.49 10.19
C ARG A 276 8.18 25.22 10.62
N GLY A 277 7.73 24.57 11.71
CA GLY A 277 8.36 23.34 12.22
C GLY A 277 8.25 22.15 11.27
N ALA A 278 7.04 21.87 10.76
CA ALA A 278 6.80 20.75 9.87
C ALA A 278 7.44 20.93 8.48
N GLN A 279 7.45 22.16 7.95
CA GLN A 279 8.15 22.47 6.71
C GLN A 279 9.65 22.21 6.83
N ARG A 280 10.26 22.55 7.96
CA ARG A 280 11.67 22.27 8.23
C ARG A 280 11.94 20.76 8.32
N THR A 281 11.09 20.00 8.99
CA THR A 281 11.31 18.54 9.15
C THR A 281 11.18 17.81 7.82
N ILE A 282 10.17 18.13 7.00
CA ILE A 282 10.04 17.52 5.67
C ILE A 282 11.14 17.99 4.71
N LYS A 283 11.56 19.26 4.78
CA LYS A 283 12.72 19.76 4.03
C LYS A 283 13.99 18.99 4.40
N ASN A 284 14.21 18.74 5.69
CA ASN A 284 15.34 17.95 6.17
C ASN A 284 15.27 16.50 5.66
N TYR A 285 14.08 15.89 5.68
CA TYR A 285 13.88 14.54 5.15
C TYR A 285 14.22 14.45 3.66
N CYS A 286 13.60 15.31 2.83
CA CYS A 286 13.87 15.34 1.39
C CYS A 286 15.33 15.71 1.09
N SER A 287 15.95 16.59 1.88
CA SER A 287 17.38 16.88 1.75
C SER A 287 18.26 15.68 2.10
N ALA A 288 17.91 14.91 3.14
CA ALA A 288 18.67 13.74 3.57
C ALA A 288 18.65 12.63 2.51
N VAL A 289 17.46 12.29 1.96
CA VAL A 289 17.33 11.26 0.92
C VAL A 289 17.99 11.67 -0.40
N ARG A 290 18.07 12.98 -0.68
CA ARG A 290 18.77 13.52 -1.86
C ARG A 290 20.28 13.67 -1.66
N SER A 291 20.78 13.57 -0.44
CA SER A 291 22.18 13.84 -0.14
C SER A 291 23.10 12.79 -0.76
N ARG A 292 24.35 13.16 -1.06
CA ARG A 292 25.38 12.21 -1.51
C ARG A 292 25.74 11.15 -0.47
N ASN A 293 25.37 11.36 0.78
CA ASN A 293 25.59 10.43 1.88
C ASN A 293 24.46 9.39 2.00
N ALA A 294 23.38 9.53 1.22
CA ALA A 294 22.38 8.48 1.10
C ALA A 294 22.87 7.39 0.15
N ASN A 295 22.36 6.17 0.34
CA ASN A 295 22.73 5.03 -0.48
C ASN A 295 22.07 5.14 -1.86
N TYR A 296 22.87 5.36 -2.90
CA TYR A 296 22.45 5.29 -4.29
C TYR A 296 23.17 4.17 -5.01
N THR A 297 22.45 3.53 -5.94
CA THR A 297 23.06 2.66 -6.95
C THR A 297 23.83 3.50 -7.99
N SER A 298 24.66 2.84 -8.80
CA SER A 298 25.46 3.51 -9.83
C SER A 298 24.60 4.24 -10.87
N LYS A 299 23.38 3.74 -11.14
CA LYS A 299 22.41 4.34 -12.06
C LYS A 299 21.40 5.28 -11.38
N GLY A 300 21.57 5.60 -10.11
CA GLY A 300 20.84 6.68 -9.44
C GLY A 300 19.52 6.29 -8.75
N LEU A 301 19.30 5.01 -8.45
CA LEU A 301 18.20 4.57 -7.58
C LEU A 301 18.56 4.81 -6.10
N LEU A 302 17.65 5.43 -5.35
CA LEU A 302 17.73 5.48 -3.89
C LEU A 302 17.55 4.07 -3.30
N TYR A 303 18.61 3.52 -2.72
CA TYR A 303 18.66 2.14 -2.23
C TYR A 303 18.64 2.08 -0.68
N LEU A 304 17.45 2.18 -0.09
CA LEU A 304 17.30 2.19 1.39
C LEU A 304 17.27 0.80 2.03
N HIS A 305 17.05 -0.23 1.21
CA HIS A 305 16.94 -1.61 1.67
C HIS A 305 17.10 -2.59 0.50
N GLU A 306 17.58 -3.78 0.82
CA GLU A 306 17.77 -4.85 -0.16
C GLU A 306 16.47 -5.56 -0.54
N TRP A 307 15.45 -5.53 0.33
CA TRP A 307 14.10 -5.97 -0.01
C TRP A 307 13.30 -4.77 -0.51
N SER A 308 12.87 -4.88 -1.76
CA SER A 308 12.00 -3.90 -2.42
C SER A 308 12.54 -2.46 -2.42
N PRO A 309 13.77 -2.23 -2.94
CA PRO A 309 14.33 -0.89 -3.07
C PRO A 309 13.42 0.05 -3.87
N LEU A 310 12.73 -0.42 -4.92
CA LEU A 310 11.86 0.44 -5.73
C LEU A 310 10.64 0.94 -4.96
N ARG A 311 10.04 0.12 -4.10
CA ARG A 311 8.95 0.56 -3.19
C ARG A 311 9.39 1.71 -2.29
N TYR A 312 10.58 1.60 -1.69
CA TYR A 312 11.10 2.66 -0.83
C TYR A 312 11.38 3.94 -1.61
N ALA A 313 12.04 3.84 -2.77
CA ALA A 313 12.28 4.98 -3.64
C ALA A 313 10.98 5.63 -4.11
N ALA A 314 9.96 4.85 -4.45
CA ALA A 314 8.65 5.33 -4.90
C ALA A 314 7.89 6.05 -3.78
N ASN A 315 7.85 5.46 -2.59
CA ASN A 315 7.23 6.08 -1.41
C ASN A 315 7.91 7.42 -1.06
N THR A 316 9.25 7.46 -1.07
CA THR A 316 9.99 8.70 -0.83
C THR A 316 9.78 9.71 -1.95
N ALA A 317 9.74 9.28 -3.22
CA ALA A 317 9.43 10.13 -4.36
C ALA A 317 8.07 10.80 -4.19
N PHE A 318 7.03 10.05 -3.83
CA PHE A 318 5.70 10.61 -3.60
C PHE A 318 5.71 11.70 -2.51
N ILE A 319 6.36 11.43 -1.37
CA ILE A 319 6.49 12.42 -0.29
C ILE A 319 7.21 13.70 -0.77
N CYS A 320 8.34 13.57 -1.46
CA CYS A 320 9.09 14.74 -1.90
C CYS A 320 8.43 15.47 -3.07
N LEU A 321 7.65 14.79 -3.92
CA LEU A 321 6.81 15.44 -4.94
C LEU A 321 5.72 16.29 -4.28
N MET A 322 5.04 15.78 -3.26
CA MET A 322 4.09 16.59 -2.47
C MET A 322 4.79 17.76 -1.75
N ALA A 323 6.00 17.56 -1.26
CA ALA A 323 6.79 18.65 -0.68
C ALA A 323 7.11 19.72 -1.74
N ALA A 324 7.36 19.33 -2.99
CA ALA A 324 7.55 20.26 -4.09
C ALA A 324 6.28 21.08 -4.36
N ASP A 325 5.11 20.43 -4.41
CA ASP A 325 3.81 21.09 -4.59
C ASP A 325 3.49 22.05 -3.43
N ALA A 326 3.99 21.75 -2.23
CA ALA A 326 3.91 22.62 -1.07
C ALA A 326 4.96 23.76 -1.05
N GLY A 327 5.74 23.95 -2.11
CA GLY A 327 6.75 25.00 -2.25
C GLY A 327 8.06 24.74 -1.51
N ILE A 328 8.33 23.50 -1.10
CA ILE A 328 9.54 23.13 -0.36
C ILE A 328 10.56 22.57 -1.36
N ASP A 329 11.62 23.35 -1.62
CA ASP A 329 12.65 23.06 -2.61
C ASP A 329 12.05 22.56 -3.95
N PRO A 330 11.06 23.27 -4.54
CA PRO A 330 10.13 22.72 -5.53
C PRO A 330 10.83 22.12 -6.75
N THR A 331 11.73 22.88 -7.37
CA THR A 331 12.48 22.42 -8.55
C THR A 331 13.35 21.19 -8.24
N ILE A 332 14.00 21.18 -7.08
CA ILE A 332 14.96 20.12 -6.71
C ILE A 332 14.21 18.83 -6.37
N ASN A 333 13.14 18.94 -5.59
CA ASN A 333 12.32 17.81 -5.16
C ASN A 333 11.55 17.22 -6.35
N ALA A 334 10.97 18.04 -7.23
CA ALA A 334 10.30 17.58 -8.45
C ALA A 334 11.26 16.86 -9.40
N ALA A 335 12.44 17.45 -9.67
CA ALA A 335 13.45 16.82 -10.50
C ALA A 335 13.97 15.51 -9.90
N TRP A 336 14.14 15.44 -8.58
CA TRP A 336 14.58 14.24 -7.91
C TRP A 336 13.53 13.13 -7.93
N GLY A 337 12.28 13.43 -7.57
CA GLY A 337 11.17 12.48 -7.59
C GLY A 337 10.96 11.92 -9.00
N ARG A 338 11.04 12.79 -10.03
CA ARG A 338 11.00 12.37 -11.44
C ARG A 338 12.08 11.35 -11.77
N ARG A 339 13.33 11.57 -11.37
CA ARG A 339 14.43 10.61 -11.62
C ARG A 339 14.15 9.24 -10.99
N GLN A 340 13.60 9.19 -9.78
CA GLN A 340 13.28 7.92 -9.13
C GLN A 340 12.17 7.17 -9.86
N ILE A 341 11.11 7.85 -10.29
CA ILE A 341 10.05 7.21 -11.06
C ILE A 341 10.54 6.84 -12.46
N HIS A 342 11.32 7.69 -13.13
CA HIS A 342 11.86 7.40 -14.46
C HIS A 342 12.85 6.23 -14.46
N TYR A 343 13.61 6.05 -13.38
CA TYR A 343 14.39 4.83 -13.14
C TYR A 343 13.51 3.58 -13.22
N MET A 344 12.34 3.60 -12.55
CA MET A 344 11.38 2.48 -12.56
C MET A 344 10.73 2.28 -13.93
N LEU A 345 10.56 3.36 -14.69
CA LEU A 345 9.84 3.33 -15.97
C LEU A 345 10.74 2.97 -17.17
N GLY A 346 12.05 3.21 -17.13
CA GLY A 346 12.89 2.86 -18.27
C GLY A 346 14.30 3.44 -18.34
N ASP A 347 14.65 4.49 -17.58
CA ASP A 347 15.86 5.29 -17.82
C ASP A 347 17.16 4.47 -17.78
N THR A 348 17.13 3.31 -17.13
CA THR A 348 18.28 2.42 -16.99
C THR A 348 18.39 1.32 -18.05
N GLY A 349 17.54 1.37 -19.09
CA GLY A 349 17.50 0.43 -20.21
C GLY A 349 16.47 -0.70 -20.06
N ARG A 350 15.64 -0.68 -19.01
CA ARG A 350 14.46 -1.53 -18.84
C ARG A 350 13.43 -0.86 -17.93
N SER A 351 12.17 -1.22 -18.08
CA SER A 351 11.15 -0.97 -17.08
C SER A 351 11.23 -1.99 -15.96
N TYR A 352 10.79 -1.59 -14.77
CA TYR A 352 10.51 -2.44 -13.61
C TYR A 352 9.00 -2.55 -13.33
N VAL A 353 8.17 -2.03 -14.23
CA VAL A 353 6.70 -2.10 -14.15
C VAL A 353 6.23 -3.13 -15.16
N VAL A 354 5.62 -4.22 -14.69
CA VAL A 354 5.16 -5.31 -15.55
C VAL A 354 4.14 -4.80 -16.57
N GLY A 355 4.36 -5.11 -17.86
CA GLY A 355 3.48 -4.71 -18.97
C GLY A 355 3.62 -3.24 -19.39
N PHE A 356 4.66 -2.52 -18.96
CA PHE A 356 4.94 -1.14 -19.37
C PHE A 356 6.31 -1.01 -20.05
N GLY A 357 6.37 -0.21 -21.12
CA GLY A 357 7.58 -0.06 -21.94
C GLY A 357 7.89 -1.28 -22.81
N SER A 358 9.00 -1.24 -23.54
CA SER A 358 9.38 -2.30 -24.49
C SER A 358 10.12 -3.48 -23.85
N ARG A 359 10.69 -3.30 -22.65
CA ARG A 359 11.40 -4.33 -21.89
C ARG A 359 11.02 -4.24 -20.42
N TYR A 360 10.18 -5.14 -19.94
CA TYR A 360 9.68 -5.21 -18.57
C TYR A 360 9.86 -6.62 -17.97
N PRO A 361 9.70 -6.81 -16.64
CA PRO A 361 9.80 -8.13 -16.02
C PRO A 361 8.68 -9.05 -16.50
N LEU A 362 9.04 -10.25 -16.96
CA LEU A 362 8.13 -11.26 -17.49
C LEU A 362 7.79 -12.33 -16.46
N ARG A 363 8.57 -12.46 -15.40
CA ARG A 363 8.43 -13.52 -14.39
C ARG A 363 8.25 -12.97 -12.97
N PRO A 364 7.28 -12.06 -12.72
CA PRO A 364 7.00 -11.63 -11.35
C PRO A 364 6.63 -12.84 -10.48
N HIS A 365 7.07 -12.83 -9.23
CA HIS A 365 6.77 -13.84 -8.22
C HIS A 365 5.30 -13.71 -7.79
N HIS A 366 4.39 -14.15 -8.65
CA HIS A 366 2.96 -13.99 -8.46
C HIS A 366 2.20 -15.21 -8.99
N ARG A 367 1.47 -15.88 -8.07
CA ARG A 367 0.82 -17.17 -8.31
C ARG A 367 -0.19 -17.10 -9.44
N ALA A 368 -1.21 -16.25 -9.31
CA ALA A 368 -2.34 -16.24 -10.24
C ALA A 368 -1.91 -15.93 -11.68
N SER A 369 -0.99 -14.98 -11.89
CA SER A 369 -0.50 -14.64 -13.23
C SER A 369 0.43 -15.71 -13.82
N SER A 370 1.07 -16.52 -12.97
CA SER A 370 1.93 -17.62 -13.42
C SER A 370 1.16 -18.86 -13.87
N CYS A 371 -0.15 -18.91 -13.61
CA CYS A 371 -0.95 -20.08 -13.95
C CYS A 371 -1.43 -20.03 -15.41
N PRO A 372 -1.51 -21.17 -16.11
CA PRO A 372 -2.08 -21.22 -17.45
C PRO A 372 -3.59 -20.90 -17.44
N PRO A 373 -4.23 -20.74 -18.61
CA PRO A 373 -5.69 -20.71 -18.66
C PRO A 373 -6.32 -22.04 -18.21
N ARG A 374 -7.53 -21.97 -17.66
CA ARG A 374 -8.33 -23.18 -17.39
C ARG A 374 -8.67 -23.91 -18.70
N PRO A 375 -8.79 -25.25 -18.70
CA PRO A 375 -8.82 -26.15 -17.54
C PRO A 375 -7.44 -26.69 -17.10
N GLN A 376 -6.32 -26.17 -17.62
CA GLN A 376 -4.99 -26.70 -17.27
C GLN A 376 -4.72 -26.60 -15.77
N THR A 377 -4.01 -27.58 -15.20
CA THR A 377 -3.63 -27.55 -13.79
C THR A 377 -2.57 -26.48 -13.55
N CYS A 378 -2.59 -25.85 -12.37
CA CYS A 378 -1.54 -24.93 -11.94
C CYS A 378 -0.97 -25.41 -10.60
N ASN A 379 0.34 -25.58 -10.54
CA ASN A 379 1.06 -26.15 -9.39
C ASN A 379 2.51 -25.63 -9.36
N TRP A 380 3.34 -26.20 -8.49
CA TRP A 380 4.74 -25.80 -8.32
C TRP A 380 5.60 -25.83 -9.59
N SER A 381 5.30 -26.67 -10.59
CA SER A 381 6.05 -26.66 -11.86
C SER A 381 5.93 -25.30 -12.58
N HIS A 382 4.82 -24.59 -12.40
CA HIS A 382 4.61 -23.27 -12.98
C HIS A 382 5.35 -22.18 -12.19
N LYS A 383 5.66 -22.42 -10.91
CA LYS A 383 6.59 -21.57 -10.18
C LYS A 383 8.00 -21.71 -10.74
N GLU A 384 8.43 -22.95 -10.94
CA GLU A 384 9.80 -23.34 -11.30
C GLU A 384 10.11 -23.16 -12.79
N SER A 385 9.09 -23.01 -13.62
CA SER A 385 9.23 -22.80 -15.07
C SER A 385 10.05 -21.55 -15.41
N ASP A 386 11.00 -21.67 -16.33
CA ASP A 386 11.72 -20.54 -16.90
C ASP A 386 10.93 -19.81 -17.99
N ASN A 387 9.68 -20.19 -18.27
CA ASN A 387 8.83 -19.41 -19.18
C ASN A 387 8.33 -18.13 -18.49
N PRO A 388 8.00 -17.07 -19.27
CA PRO A 388 7.20 -15.94 -18.79
C PRO A 388 5.95 -16.39 -18.03
N ASN A 389 5.44 -15.55 -17.14
CA ASN A 389 4.10 -15.75 -16.59
C ASN A 389 3.08 -15.81 -17.73
N HIS A 390 2.11 -16.72 -17.64
CA HIS A 390 1.08 -16.91 -18.67
C HIS A 390 0.20 -15.66 -18.87
N PHE A 391 0.00 -14.88 -17.81
CA PHE A 391 -0.73 -13.62 -17.87
C PHE A 391 0.19 -12.45 -17.51
N ILE A 392 0.05 -11.36 -18.25
CA ILE A 392 0.74 -10.10 -17.94
C ILE A 392 0.06 -9.47 -16.72
N LEU A 393 0.81 -9.36 -15.62
CA LEU A 393 0.36 -8.69 -14.40
C LEU A 393 0.53 -7.17 -14.54
N ASN A 394 -0.27 -6.56 -15.42
CA ASN A 394 -0.16 -5.14 -15.78
C ASN A 394 0.00 -4.24 -14.54
N GLY A 395 1.02 -3.39 -14.57
CA GLY A 395 1.25 -2.32 -13.62
C GLY A 395 1.96 -2.72 -12.34
N ALA A 396 2.23 -4.00 -12.10
CA ALA A 396 2.94 -4.42 -10.90
C ALA A 396 4.37 -3.88 -10.89
N LEU A 397 4.71 -3.12 -9.86
CA LEU A 397 6.09 -2.69 -9.60
C LEU A 397 6.81 -3.83 -8.88
N VAL A 398 7.85 -4.40 -9.51
CA VAL A 398 8.64 -5.45 -8.87
C VAL A 398 9.53 -4.88 -7.77
N GLY A 399 10.08 -5.75 -6.90
CA GLY A 399 11.00 -5.35 -5.84
C GLY A 399 12.19 -4.52 -6.35
N GLY A 400 12.77 -4.93 -7.48
CA GLY A 400 13.77 -4.16 -8.21
C GLY A 400 15.17 -4.77 -8.22
N PRO A 401 16.17 -4.02 -8.69
CA PRO A 401 17.54 -4.51 -8.81
C PRO A 401 18.23 -4.62 -7.44
N ASP A 402 19.38 -5.28 -7.42
CA ASP A 402 20.32 -5.15 -6.31
C ASP A 402 21.04 -3.78 -6.32
N TYR A 403 21.98 -3.60 -5.38
CA TYR A 403 22.72 -2.34 -5.21
C TYR A 403 23.58 -1.97 -6.45
N ASN A 404 23.96 -2.94 -7.27
CA ASN A 404 24.78 -2.75 -8.46
C ASN A 404 23.92 -2.61 -9.73
N ASP A 405 22.64 -2.26 -9.58
CA ASP A 405 21.68 -2.13 -10.69
C ASP A 405 21.45 -3.45 -11.46
N THR A 406 21.84 -4.59 -10.88
CA THR A 406 21.68 -5.91 -11.50
C THR A 406 20.30 -6.46 -11.15
N PHE A 407 19.58 -6.88 -12.19
CA PHE A 407 18.24 -7.43 -12.08
C PHE A 407 18.14 -8.74 -12.86
N GLN A 408 17.74 -9.80 -12.17
CA GLN A 408 17.49 -11.11 -12.73
C GLN A 408 15.97 -11.34 -12.76
N ASP A 409 15.39 -11.38 -13.95
CA ASP A 409 13.96 -11.67 -14.15
C ASP A 409 13.69 -13.18 -13.95
N SER A 410 13.60 -13.58 -12.68
CA SER A 410 13.39 -14.96 -12.24
C SER A 410 12.30 -15.01 -11.19
N ARG A 411 11.29 -15.84 -11.44
CA ARG A 411 10.18 -16.05 -10.51
C ARG A 411 10.66 -16.55 -9.15
N SER A 412 11.73 -17.33 -9.10
CA SER A 412 12.30 -17.84 -7.85
C SER A 412 13.11 -16.80 -7.09
N ASN A 413 13.59 -15.74 -7.77
CA ASN A 413 14.23 -14.59 -7.12
C ASN A 413 13.16 -13.62 -6.58
N PHE A 414 12.47 -14.04 -5.52
CA PHE A 414 11.40 -13.27 -4.89
C PHE A 414 11.90 -11.92 -4.34
N LYS A 415 13.16 -11.79 -3.94
CA LYS A 415 13.73 -10.51 -3.51
C LYS A 415 13.64 -9.40 -4.57
N GLN A 416 13.87 -9.76 -5.83
CA GLN A 416 13.84 -8.82 -6.96
C GLN A 416 12.49 -8.80 -7.68
N ASN A 417 11.81 -9.95 -7.77
CA ASN A 417 10.60 -10.15 -8.59
C ASN A 417 9.29 -10.21 -7.79
N GLU A 418 9.34 -10.08 -6.46
CA GLU A 418 8.12 -9.89 -5.67
C GLU A 418 7.39 -8.62 -6.09
N VAL A 419 6.07 -8.70 -5.97
CA VAL A 419 5.11 -7.63 -6.22
C VAL A 419 4.17 -7.62 -5.03
N ALA A 420 3.76 -6.45 -4.56
CA ALA A 420 2.87 -6.34 -3.41
C ALA A 420 2.05 -5.05 -3.44
N LEU A 421 0.93 -5.05 -2.71
CA LEU A 421 0.04 -3.88 -2.61
C LEU A 421 0.80 -2.63 -2.19
N ASP A 422 1.72 -2.74 -1.24
CA ASP A 422 2.46 -1.60 -0.69
C ASP A 422 3.59 -1.13 -1.62
N TYR A 423 3.99 -1.94 -2.61
CA TYR A 423 4.99 -1.54 -3.61
C TYR A 423 4.40 -0.53 -4.59
N ASN A 424 3.15 -0.76 -4.98
CA ASN A 424 2.44 0.10 -5.93
C ASN A 424 1.81 1.35 -5.28
N ALA A 425 1.62 1.37 -3.96
CA ALA A 425 0.78 2.39 -3.33
C ALA A 425 1.38 3.81 -3.43
N GLY A 426 2.62 4.00 -2.95
CA GLY A 426 3.31 5.28 -3.12
C GLY A 426 3.72 5.53 -4.57
N PHE A 427 4.02 4.48 -5.34
CA PHE A 427 4.33 4.59 -6.77
C PHE A 427 3.18 5.23 -7.55
N GLN A 428 1.95 4.76 -7.37
CA GLN A 428 0.79 5.31 -8.06
C GLN A 428 0.56 6.79 -7.71
N GLY A 429 0.69 7.15 -6.43
CA GLY A 429 0.63 8.54 -5.98
C GLY A 429 1.73 9.42 -6.57
N ALA A 430 2.96 8.90 -6.67
CA ALA A 430 4.07 9.62 -7.29
C ALA A 430 3.88 9.82 -8.81
N VAL A 431 3.33 8.82 -9.51
CA VAL A 431 3.02 8.95 -10.94
C VAL A 431 1.92 10.00 -11.16
N ALA A 432 0.88 10.02 -10.31
CA ALA A 432 -0.15 11.05 -10.36
C ALA A 432 0.43 12.45 -10.09
N ALA A 433 1.34 12.58 -9.12
CA ALA A 433 2.05 13.82 -8.84
C ALA A 433 2.87 14.32 -10.04
N LEU A 434 3.58 13.43 -10.73
CA LEU A 434 4.35 13.81 -11.92
C LEU A 434 3.47 14.21 -13.10
N GLN A 435 2.31 13.59 -13.25
CA GLN A 435 1.32 14.01 -14.23
C GLN A 435 0.72 15.37 -13.88
N TYR A 436 0.48 15.63 -12.59
CA TYR A 436 0.02 16.94 -12.11
C TYR A 436 1.05 18.04 -12.42
N GLN A 437 2.34 17.79 -12.18
CA GLN A 437 3.44 18.73 -12.40
C GLN A 437 3.87 18.88 -13.87
N ALA A 438 3.34 18.05 -14.78
CA ALA A 438 3.61 18.13 -16.21
C ALA A 438 2.65 19.06 -16.95
N VAL A 439 1.54 19.42 -16.30
CA VAL A 439 0.56 20.44 -16.71
C VAL A 439 0.95 21.75 -16.03
#